data_AF-A0A7V1BTT9-F1
#
_entry.id   AF-A0A7V1BTT9-F1
#
_cell.length_a   1.000
_cell.length_b   1.000
_cell.length_c   1.000
_cell.angle_alpha   90.00
_cell.angle_beta   90.00
_cell.angle_gamma   90.00
#
_symmetry.space_group_name_H-M   'P 1'
#
loop_
_entity.id
_entity.type
_entity.pdbx_description
1 polymer ?
#
loop_
_entity_poly.entity_id
_entity_poly.type
_entity_poly.pdbx_seq_one_letter_code
_entity_poly.pdbx_strand_id
1 'polypeptide(L)' 'GLEYVWNKILFIRGGYKFNVDEQDYSFGAGLNVPISIAEFTLDYSFSNFQRLGSAHRFSIILGF' A
#
# COMPACT_ATOMS: atom_id res chain seq x y z
N GLY A 1 4.49 -12.32 1.69
CA GLY A 1 4.39 -10.88 2.01
C GLY A 1 4.32 -10.72 3.51
N LEU A 2 4.64 -9.54 4.01
CA LEU A 2 4.54 -9.11 5.39
C LEU A 2 3.55 -7.96 5.44
N GLU A 3 2.56 -8.05 6.32
CA GLU A 3 1.53 -7.03 6.47
C GLU A 3 1.44 -6.68 7.96
N TYR A 4 1.58 -5.40 8.28
CA TYR A 4 1.48 -4.88 9.64
C TYR A 4 0.38 -3.84 9.70
N VAL A 5 -0.54 -4.00 10.64
CA VAL A 5 -1.66 -3.07 10.82
C VAL A 5 -1.66 -2.58 12.26
N TRP A 6 -1.55 -1.28 12.43
CA TRP A 6 -1.63 -0.63 13.72
C TRP A 6 -2.97 0.08 13.87
N ASN A 7 -3.77 -0.42 14.81
CA ASN A 7 -5.02 0.17 15.27
C ASN A 7 -6.02 0.51 14.15
N LYS A 8 -5.95 -0.15 12.99
CA LYS A 8 -6.71 0.16 11.77
C LYS A 8 -6.51 1.61 11.27
N ILE A 9 -5.50 2.32 11.78
CA ILE A 9 -5.13 3.67 11.39
C ILE A 9 -3.94 3.64 10.45
N LEU A 10 -2.98 2.74 10.70
CA LEU A 10 -1.76 2.65 9.90
C LEU A 10 -1.61 1.22 9.38
N PHE A 11 -1.39 1.10 8.09
CA PHE A 11 -1.24 -0.16 7.37
C PHE A 11 0.11 -0.11 6.68
N ILE A 12 0.95 -1.10 6.87
CA ILE A 12 2.21 -1.25 6.15
C ILE A 12 2.19 -2.65 5.53
N ARG A 13 2.51 -2.73 4.25
CA ARG A 13 2.46 -3.96 3.46
C ARG A 13 3.77 -4.08 2.69
N GLY A 14 4.37 -5.26 2.70
CA GLY A 14 5.61 -5.56 2.00
C GLY A 14 5.48 -6.92 1.31
N GLY A 15 5.44 -6.93 -0.01
CA GLY A 15 5.41 -8.13 -0.82
C GLY A 15 6.77 -8.37 -1.45
N TYR A 16 7.22 -9.62 -1.48
CA TYR A 16 8.30 -10.03 -2.35
C TYR A 16 7.86 -11.30 -3.07
N LYS A 17 7.90 -11.27 -4.40
CA LYS A 17 7.55 -12.41 -5.24
C LYS A 17 8.82 -13.06 -5.77
N PHE A 18 9.22 -14.16 -5.11
CA PHE A 18 10.25 -15.09 -5.58
C PHE A 18 9.58 -16.17 -6.43
N ASN A 19 9.20 -15.92 -7.70
CA ASN A 19 8.69 -17.04 -8.54
C ASN A 19 8.70 -16.85 -10.06
N VAL A 20 9.54 -15.97 -10.59
CA VAL A 20 9.98 -16.00 -12.00
C VAL A 20 11.40 -15.42 -11.97
N ASP A 21 12.19 -15.54 -13.03
CA ASP A 21 13.54 -14.99 -13.23
C ASP A 21 13.69 -13.45 -13.02
N GLU A 22 12.67 -12.83 -12.43
CA GLU A 22 12.39 -11.42 -12.34
C GLU A 22 11.91 -11.10 -10.92
N GLN A 23 12.76 -10.40 -10.20
CA GLN A 23 12.70 -10.27 -8.76
C GLN A 23 11.82 -9.07 -8.38
N ASP A 24 10.51 -9.30 -8.25
CA ASP A 24 9.51 -8.23 -8.05
C ASP A 24 9.23 -7.98 -6.56
N TYR A 25 9.51 -6.76 -6.13
CA TYR A 25 9.25 -6.27 -4.78
C TYR A 25 8.12 -5.25 -4.78
N SER A 26 7.22 -5.38 -3.80
CA SER A 26 6.08 -4.51 -3.58
C SER A 26 6.14 -3.96 -2.17
N PHE A 27 5.87 -2.67 -2.02
CA PHE A 27 5.80 -2.00 -0.73
C PHE A 27 4.55 -1.13 -0.71
N GLY A 28 3.83 -1.10 0.39
CA GLY A 28 2.62 -0.31 0.53
C GLY A 28 2.51 0.24 1.93
N ALA A 29 1.93 1.43 2.05
CA ALA A 29 1.62 2.08 3.30
C ALA A 29 0.25 2.76 3.17
N GLY A 30 -0.66 2.47 4.08
CA GLY A 30 -1.97 3.09 4.18
C GLY A 30 -2.13 3.81 5.52
N LEU A 31 -2.87 4.90 5.51
CA LEU A 31 -3.21 5.71 6.67
C LEU A 31 -4.70 6.04 6.62
N ASN A 32 -5.45 5.55 7.61
CA ASN A 32 -6.88 5.78 7.78
C ASN A 32 -7.08 6.62 9.04
N VAL A 33 -7.58 7.84 8.87
CA VAL A 33 -7.98 8.72 9.97
C VAL A 33 -9.49 8.82 9.94
N PRO A 34 -10.19 8.07 10.80
CA PRO A 34 -11.61 8.27 10.99
C PRO A 34 -11.80 9.58 11.77
N ILE A 35 -12.31 10.60 11.09
CA ILE A 35 -12.73 11.87 11.69
C ILE A 35 -14.21 11.71 12.01
N SER A 36 -14.71 12.28 13.12
CA SER A 36 -16.12 12.13 13.52
C SER A 36 -17.14 12.60 12.48
N ILE A 37 -16.70 13.38 11.48
CA ILE A 37 -17.53 13.94 10.40
C ILE A 37 -17.23 13.33 9.03
N ALA A 38 -16.12 12.60 8.88
CA ALA A 38 -15.66 12.07 7.60
C ALA A 38 -14.55 11.01 7.79
N GLU A 39 -14.51 10.00 6.93
CA GLU A 39 -13.42 9.03 6.89
C GLU A 39 -12.36 9.49 5.88
N PHE A 40 -11.15 9.77 6.36
CA PHE A 40 -10.03 10.14 5.51
C PHE A 40 -9.07 8.96 5.38
N THR A 41 -8.93 8.40 4.17
CA THR A 41 -7.98 7.31 3.93
C THR A 41 -7.00 7.69 2.84
N LEU A 42 -5.72 7.52 3.14
CA LEU A 42 -4.60 7.63 2.22
C LEU A 42 -4.01 6.24 2.03
N ASP A 43 -3.85 5.77 0.81
CA ASP A 43 -3.08 4.55 0.53
C ASP A 43 -2.01 4.86 -0.51
N TYR A 44 -0.78 4.48 -0.18
CA TYR A 44 0.36 4.52 -1.07
C TYR A 44 0.84 3.11 -1.32
N SER A 45 0.89 2.71 -2.57
CA SER A 45 1.31 1.38 -2.97
C SER A 45 2.36 1.49 -4.07
N PHE A 46 3.55 1.05 -3.77
CA PHE A 46 4.67 0.90 -4.69
C PHE A 46 4.82 -0.58 -5.10
N SER A 47 5.08 -0.82 -6.37
CA SER A 47 5.44 -2.15 -6.86
C SER A 47 6.44 -2.01 -7.97
N ASN A 48 7.61 -2.61 -7.78
CA ASN A 48 8.62 -2.66 -8.82
C ASN A 48 8.44 -3.95 -9.61
N PHE A 49 8.17 -3.79 -10.91
CA PHE A 49 8.14 -4.88 -11.86
C PHE A 49 9.42 -4.84 -12.70
N GLN A 50 10.25 -5.88 -12.64
CA GLN A 50 11.52 -5.95 -13.35
C GLN A 50 11.34 -5.77 -14.87
N ARG A 51 10.19 -6.20 -15.42
CA ARG A 51 9.85 -6.11 -16.85
C ARG A 51 9.02 -4.90 -17.27
N LEU A 52 8.20 -4.35 -16.37
CA LEU A 52 7.20 -3.32 -16.69
C LEU A 52 7.55 -1.93 -16.13
N GLY A 53 8.59 -1.84 -15.28
CA GLY A 53 8.99 -0.61 -14.61
C GLY A 53 8.29 -0.40 -13.26
N SER A 54 8.77 0.59 -12.52
CA SER A 54 8.26 0.97 -11.20
C SER A 54 6.84 1.53 -11.27
N ALA A 55 5.90 0.89 -10.58
CA ALA A 55 4.52 1.35 -10.43
C ALA A 55 4.33 2.02 -9.07
N HIS A 56 3.92 3.29 -9.08
CA HIS A 56 3.52 4.04 -7.90
C HIS A 56 2.02 4.31 -7.97
N ARG A 57 1.27 3.90 -6.95
CA ARG A 57 -0.15 4.21 -6.79
C ARG A 57 -0.34 5.04 -5.54
N PHE A 58 -1.06 6.14 -5.68
CA PHE A 58 -1.53 6.95 -4.57
C PHE A 58 -3.05 7.00 -4.66
N SER A 59 -3.72 6.71 -3.55
CA SER A 59 -5.18 6.70 -3.44
C SER A 59 -5.58 7.54 -2.25
N ILE A 60 -6.53 8.43 -2.47
CA ILE A 60 -7.15 9.25 -1.43
C ILE A 60 -8.63 8.92 -1.48
N ILE A 61 -9.18 8.58 -0.32
CA ILE A 61 -10.60 8.28 -0.16
C ILE A 61 -11.13 9.26 0.87
N LEU A 62 -12.17 9.99 0.47
CA LEU A 62 -12.96 10.85 1.34
C LEU A 62 -14.34 10.19 1.47
N GLY A 63 -14.64 9.63 2.65
CA GLY A 63 -15.97 9.15 3.00
C GLY A 63 -16.69 10.21 3.83
N PHE A 64 -17.95 10.48 3.53
CA PHE A 64 -18.84 11.40 4.26
C PHE A 64 -20.17 10.71 4.55
#